data_AF-A0A2T6MYZ3-F1
#
_entry.id   AF-A0A2T6MYZ3-F1
#
_cell.length_a   1.000
_cell.length_b   1.000
_cell.length_c   1.000
_cell.angle_alpha   90.00
_cell.angle_beta   90.00
_cell.angle_gamma   90.00
#
_symmetry.space_group_name_H-M   'P 1'
#
loop_
_entity.id
_entity.type
_entity.pdbx_description
1 polymer ?
#
loop_
_entity_poly.entity_id
_entity_poly.type
_entity_poly.pdbx_seq_one_letter_code
_entity_poly.pdbx_strand_id
1 'polypeptide(L)'
;MIDETQFLQKLNDAIDHNQITLPTLPEVALKVRDAVEREQSSANHIAEIIASDAALSTRLLQVANSPLYRGRVAIDNLQMAVARLGVRLVRSLVVSLIMRQIFQATNDILDNKFRQIWEESVQIAAMSRVLAANMDHLDKEQAMLAGLIHNIGALPVLAMAESHDELLEDARELDRVIEAIAPQVGQRILEMWDFPPSLSRVAANFLNLEYTHDGEADYVDIVQVARLEAQMNDDSDFDTSILPRIPAFVKVGLEPEVNIIEIEGVADDIQNIEVMFLS
;
A
#
# COMPACT_ATOMS: atom_id res chain seq x y z
N MET A 1 1.73 -16.13 25.48
CA MET A 1 2.64 -15.53 24.50
C MET A 1 2.88 -16.57 23.42
N ILE A 2 2.35 -16.31 22.24
CA ILE A 2 2.42 -17.16 21.05
C ILE A 2 3.87 -17.17 20.53
N ASP A 3 4.37 -18.37 20.21
CA ASP A 3 5.65 -18.53 19.53
C ASP A 3 5.48 -18.16 18.05
N GLU A 4 6.12 -17.06 17.63
CA GLU A 4 6.04 -16.51 16.27
C GLU A 4 6.55 -17.50 15.22
N THR A 5 7.59 -18.28 15.53
CA THR A 5 8.15 -19.26 14.59
C THR A 5 7.17 -20.42 14.40
N GLN A 6 6.56 -20.88 15.49
CA GLN A 6 5.53 -21.91 15.43
C GLN A 6 4.28 -21.42 14.71
N PHE A 7 3.87 -20.18 14.93
CA PHE A 7 2.71 -19.58 14.27
C PHE A 7 2.97 -19.39 12.77
N LEU A 8 4.14 -18.90 12.38
CA LEU A 8 4.54 -18.79 10.97
C LEU A 8 4.56 -20.17 10.29
N GLN A 9 5.08 -21.20 10.96
CA GLN A 9 5.05 -22.56 10.42
C GLN A 9 3.61 -23.04 10.21
N LYS A 10 2.73 -22.86 11.20
CA LYS A 10 1.30 -23.20 11.08
C LYS A 10 0.61 -22.42 9.97
N LEU A 11 0.94 -21.13 9.79
CA LEU A 11 0.40 -20.31 8.72
C LEU A 11 0.83 -20.83 7.36
N ASN A 12 2.12 -21.13 7.18
CA ASN A 12 2.62 -21.71 5.94
C ASN A 12 1.98 -23.08 5.67
N ASP A 13 1.88 -23.95 6.68
CA ASP A 13 1.21 -25.24 6.54
C ASP A 13 -0.27 -25.05 6.17
N ALA A 14 -0.97 -24.09 6.78
CA ALA A 14 -2.36 -23.78 6.47
C ALA A 14 -2.53 -23.22 5.04
N ILE A 15 -1.58 -22.43 4.56
CA ILE A 15 -1.55 -21.96 3.17
C ILE A 15 -1.32 -23.13 2.22
N ASP A 16 -0.31 -23.96 2.47
CA ASP A 16 0.07 -25.10 1.62
C ASP A 16 -1.03 -26.17 1.52
N HIS A 17 -1.84 -26.33 2.57
CA HIS A 17 -2.98 -27.25 2.62
C HIS A 17 -4.33 -26.60 2.27
N ASN A 18 -4.34 -25.39 1.70
CA ASN A 18 -5.55 -24.63 1.34
C ASN A 18 -6.55 -24.42 2.51
N GLN A 19 -6.08 -24.42 3.75
CA GLN A 19 -6.88 -24.09 4.93
C GLN A 19 -7.03 -22.57 5.10
N ILE A 20 -6.01 -21.82 4.67
CA ILE A 20 -6.06 -20.36 4.53
C ILE A 20 -5.81 -20.04 3.06
N THR A 21 -6.76 -19.34 2.46
CA THR A 21 -6.61 -18.89 1.08
C THR A 21 -5.89 -17.56 1.08
N LEU A 22 -4.69 -17.52 0.48
CA LEU A 22 -4.03 -16.25 0.19
C LEU A 22 -4.96 -15.39 -0.69
N PRO A 23 -4.96 -14.06 -0.50
CA PRO A 23 -5.73 -13.20 -1.38
C PRO A 23 -5.30 -13.47 -2.84
N THR A 24 -6.29 -13.48 -3.73
CA THR A 24 -6.04 -13.61 -5.16
C THR A 24 -6.20 -12.24 -5.81
N LEU A 25 -5.29 -11.92 -6.72
CA LEU A 25 -5.38 -10.68 -7.47
C LEU A 25 -6.54 -10.79 -8.47
N PRO A 26 -7.53 -9.88 -8.47
CA PRO A 26 -8.64 -9.92 -9.42
C PRO A 26 -8.16 -9.95 -10.88
N GLU A 27 -8.88 -10.68 -11.75
CA GLU A 27 -8.50 -10.88 -13.16
C GLU A 27 -8.28 -9.57 -13.91
N VAL A 28 -9.07 -8.55 -13.59
CA VAL A 28 -8.94 -7.20 -14.17
C VAL A 28 -7.60 -6.53 -13.78
N ALA A 29 -7.09 -6.73 -12.56
CA ALA A 29 -5.78 -6.23 -12.15
C ALA A 29 -4.66 -6.90 -12.91
N LEU A 30 -4.72 -8.24 -13.04
CA LEU A 30 -3.77 -9.01 -13.82
C LEU A 30 -3.74 -8.53 -15.28
N LYS A 31 -4.91 -8.35 -15.90
CA LYS A 31 -5.01 -7.83 -17.28
C LYS A 31 -4.41 -6.43 -17.43
N VAL A 32 -4.68 -5.51 -16.48
CA VAL A 32 -4.12 -4.15 -16.52
C VAL A 32 -2.60 -4.17 -16.32
N ARG A 33 -2.09 -4.97 -15.38
CA ARG A 33 -0.66 -5.18 -15.17
C ARG A 33 0.01 -5.71 -16.45
N ASP A 34 -0.50 -6.81 -16.99
CA ASP A 34 0.05 -7.50 -18.17
C ASP A 34 -0.02 -6.64 -19.43
N ALA A 35 -1.08 -5.84 -19.58
CA ALA A 35 -1.21 -4.92 -20.70
C ALA A 35 -0.09 -3.88 -20.67
N VAL A 36 0.29 -3.36 -19.50
CA VAL A 36 1.26 -2.27 -19.42
C VAL A 36 2.70 -2.76 -19.55
N GLU A 37 3.01 -3.99 -19.13
CA GLU A 37 4.33 -4.61 -19.33
C GLU A 37 4.65 -4.89 -20.80
N ARG A 38 3.62 -5.11 -21.61
CA ARG A 38 3.75 -5.04 -23.06
C ARG A 38 3.80 -3.56 -23.41
N GLU A 39 5.00 -2.98 -23.53
CA GLU A 39 5.33 -1.56 -23.79
C GLU A 39 4.65 -0.91 -25.04
N GLN A 40 3.64 -1.54 -25.63
CA GLN A 40 2.86 -1.07 -26.78
C GLN A 40 1.34 -0.95 -26.51
N SER A 41 0.88 -1.10 -25.26
CA SER A 41 -0.55 -0.98 -24.98
C SER A 41 -1.06 0.45 -25.11
N SER A 42 -1.96 0.67 -26.06
CA SER A 42 -2.62 1.95 -26.27
C SER A 42 -3.55 2.31 -25.10
N ALA A 43 -3.80 3.60 -24.90
CA ALA A 43 -4.79 4.09 -23.94
C ALA A 43 -6.17 3.45 -24.13
N ASN A 44 -6.55 3.15 -25.37
CA ASN A 44 -7.80 2.48 -25.70
C ASN A 44 -7.85 1.05 -25.17
N HIS A 45 -6.75 0.29 -25.31
CA HIS A 45 -6.71 -1.08 -24.82
C HIS A 45 -6.85 -1.16 -23.30
N ILE A 46 -6.20 -0.25 -22.57
CA ILE A 46 -6.32 -0.17 -21.12
C ILE A 46 -7.73 0.25 -20.71
N ALA A 47 -8.32 1.24 -21.40
CA ALA A 47 -9.70 1.64 -21.16
C ALA A 47 -10.69 0.48 -21.38
N GLU A 48 -10.49 -0.36 -22.40
CA GLU A 48 -11.31 -1.55 -22.66
C GLU A 48 -11.21 -2.60 -21.55
N ILE A 49 -10.01 -2.84 -21.03
CA ILE A 49 -9.82 -3.77 -19.90
C ILE A 49 -10.57 -3.25 -18.68
N ILE A 50 -10.41 -1.97 -18.35
CA ILE A 50 -11.04 -1.35 -17.17
C ILE A 50 -12.56 -1.30 -17.34
N ALA A 51 -13.06 -1.07 -18.55
CA ALA A 51 -14.49 -1.02 -18.87
C ALA A 51 -15.23 -2.33 -18.55
N SER A 52 -14.52 -3.45 -18.43
CA SER A 52 -15.11 -4.73 -18.01
C SER A 52 -15.56 -4.75 -16.54
N ASP A 53 -15.05 -3.82 -15.72
CA ASP A 53 -15.42 -3.66 -14.31
C ASP A 53 -16.05 -2.26 -14.09
N ALA A 54 -17.35 -2.25 -13.82
CA ALA A 54 -18.11 -1.01 -13.65
C ALA A 54 -17.67 -0.20 -12.41
N ALA A 55 -17.25 -0.87 -11.34
CA ALA A 55 -16.82 -0.22 -10.11
C ALA A 55 -15.46 0.46 -10.33
N LEU A 56 -14.50 -0.24 -10.93
CA LEU A 56 -13.20 0.33 -11.29
C LEU A 56 -13.32 1.44 -12.32
N SER A 57 -14.20 1.28 -13.30
CA SER A 57 -14.49 2.33 -14.30
C SER A 57 -14.99 3.61 -13.65
N THR A 58 -15.98 3.48 -12.77
CA THR A 58 -16.55 4.61 -12.03
C THR A 58 -15.48 5.27 -11.15
N ARG A 59 -14.68 4.45 -10.45
CA ARG A 59 -13.65 4.96 -9.55
C ARG A 59 -12.54 5.68 -10.32
N LEU A 60 -12.08 5.15 -11.44
CA LEU A 60 -11.09 5.83 -12.27
C LEU A 60 -11.59 7.19 -12.78
N LEU A 61 -12.85 7.29 -13.20
CA LEU A 61 -13.46 8.56 -13.58
C LEU A 61 -13.52 9.56 -12.41
N GLN A 62 -13.83 9.09 -11.20
CA GLN A 62 -13.78 9.93 -10.00
C GLN A 62 -12.35 10.42 -9.73
N VAL A 63 -11.35 9.53 -9.80
CA VAL A 63 -9.94 9.90 -9.63
C VAL A 63 -9.51 10.95 -10.66
N ALA A 64 -9.84 10.75 -11.93
CA ALA A 64 -9.45 11.65 -13.01
C ALA A 64 -10.15 13.04 -12.97
N ASN A 65 -11.18 13.16 -12.13
CA ASN A 65 -11.88 14.41 -11.82
C ASN A 65 -11.59 14.93 -10.40
N SER A 66 -10.75 14.24 -9.61
CA SER A 66 -10.37 14.64 -8.25
C SER A 66 -9.48 15.90 -8.26
N PRO A 67 -9.42 16.66 -7.16
CA PRO A 67 -8.58 17.86 -7.08
C PRO A 67 -7.12 17.66 -7.52
N LEU A 68 -6.56 16.47 -7.25
CA LEU A 68 -5.19 16.07 -7.59
C LEU A 68 -4.95 15.92 -9.11
N TYR A 69 -5.95 15.46 -9.86
CA TYR A 69 -5.78 15.05 -11.25
C TYR A 69 -6.72 15.76 -12.24
N ARG A 70 -7.65 16.59 -11.75
CA ARG A 70 -8.64 17.26 -12.59
C ARG A 70 -7.97 18.25 -13.55
N GLY A 71 -8.44 18.21 -14.79
CA GLY A 71 -8.19 19.28 -15.76
C GLY A 71 -9.23 20.40 -15.62
N ARG A 72 -9.19 21.34 -16.56
CA ARG A 72 -10.19 22.43 -16.64
C ARG A 72 -11.62 21.95 -16.92
N VAL A 73 -11.76 20.79 -17.56
CA VAL A 73 -13.04 20.22 -18.00
C VAL A 73 -13.23 18.87 -17.33
N ALA A 74 -14.42 18.61 -16.79
CA ALA A 74 -14.76 17.30 -16.25
C ALA A 74 -14.78 16.25 -17.37
N ILE A 75 -14.36 15.03 -17.04
CA ILE A 75 -14.38 13.90 -17.99
C ILE A 75 -15.45 12.89 -17.60
N ASP A 76 -16.06 12.29 -18.62
CA ASP A 76 -17.22 11.40 -18.49
C ASP A 76 -17.02 10.03 -19.15
N ASN A 77 -15.84 9.78 -19.75
CA ASN A 77 -15.51 8.51 -20.38
C ASN A 77 -14.06 8.08 -20.12
N LEU A 78 -13.84 6.77 -20.16
CA LEU A 78 -12.57 6.15 -19.78
C LEU A 78 -11.44 6.50 -20.75
N GLN A 79 -11.71 6.62 -22.05
CA GLN A 79 -10.67 7.00 -23.00
C GLN A 79 -10.09 8.38 -22.68
N MET A 80 -10.94 9.36 -22.35
CA MET A 80 -10.50 10.68 -21.89
C MET A 80 -9.77 10.62 -20.55
N ALA A 81 -10.16 9.72 -19.65
CA ALA A 81 -9.45 9.51 -18.39
C ALA A 81 -8.04 8.99 -18.62
N VAL A 82 -7.89 7.93 -19.41
CA VAL A 82 -6.58 7.35 -19.72
C VAL A 82 -5.72 8.32 -20.55
N ALA A 83 -6.31 9.08 -21.47
CA ALA A 83 -5.58 10.10 -22.22
C ALA A 83 -5.07 11.26 -21.34
N ARG A 84 -5.86 11.69 -20.34
CA ARG A 84 -5.47 12.76 -19.41
C ARG A 84 -4.38 12.29 -18.45
N LEU A 85 -4.62 11.16 -17.80
CA LEU A 85 -3.75 10.64 -16.74
C LEU A 85 -2.47 10.05 -17.34
N GLY A 86 -2.57 9.51 -18.55
CA GLY A 86 -1.51 8.72 -19.15
C GLY A 86 -1.52 7.27 -18.66
N VAL A 87 -1.00 6.38 -19.50
CA VAL A 87 -1.02 4.92 -19.29
C VAL A 87 -0.32 4.51 -17.99
N ARG A 88 0.85 5.10 -17.69
CA ARG A 88 1.65 4.76 -16.51
C ARG A 88 0.91 5.06 -15.21
N LEU A 89 0.33 6.25 -15.12
CA LEU A 89 -0.46 6.67 -13.97
C LEU A 89 -1.70 5.79 -13.78
N VAL A 90 -2.45 5.52 -14.86
CA VAL A 90 -3.63 4.65 -14.80
C VAL A 90 -3.28 3.25 -14.28
N ARG A 91 -2.12 2.68 -14.64
CA ARG A 91 -1.67 1.39 -14.09
C ARG A 91 -1.61 1.43 -12.57
N SER A 92 -0.80 2.35 -12.03
CA SER A 92 -0.58 2.45 -10.58
C SER A 92 -1.90 2.71 -9.83
N LEU A 93 -2.75 3.58 -10.38
CA LEU A 93 -4.06 3.90 -9.81
C LEU A 93 -4.99 2.69 -9.82
N VAL A 94 -5.14 2.01 -10.95
CA VAL A 94 -6.07 0.87 -11.06
C VAL A 94 -5.65 -0.26 -10.13
N VAL A 95 -4.34 -0.58 -10.08
CA VAL A 95 -3.84 -1.59 -9.13
C VAL A 95 -4.14 -1.17 -7.70
N SER A 96 -3.91 0.10 -7.34
CA SER A 96 -4.22 0.63 -6.01
C SER A 96 -5.73 0.55 -5.68
N LEU A 97 -6.59 0.89 -6.64
CA LEU A 97 -8.05 0.82 -6.47
C LEU A 97 -8.55 -0.62 -6.28
N ILE A 98 -7.89 -1.58 -6.92
CA ILE A 98 -8.20 -3.00 -6.78
C ILE A 98 -7.77 -3.51 -5.41
N MET A 99 -6.65 -3.03 -4.85
CA MET A 99 -6.22 -3.44 -3.51
C MET A 99 -7.32 -3.19 -2.47
N ARG A 100 -8.09 -2.10 -2.59
CA ARG A 100 -9.25 -1.85 -1.72
C ARG A 100 -10.23 -3.02 -1.67
N GLN A 101 -10.52 -3.64 -2.81
CA GLN A 101 -11.45 -4.77 -2.87
C GLN A 101 -10.92 -6.00 -2.11
N ILE A 102 -9.60 -6.19 -2.09
CA ILE A 102 -8.94 -7.30 -1.40
C ILE A 102 -9.05 -7.12 0.12
N PHE A 103 -8.85 -5.89 0.62
CA PHE A 103 -8.94 -5.58 2.05
C PHE A 103 -10.40 -5.58 2.59
N GLN A 104 -11.40 -5.39 1.74
CA GLN A 104 -12.82 -5.35 2.12
C GLN A 104 -13.53 -6.71 2.14
N ALA A 105 -12.85 -7.80 1.77
CA ALA A 105 -13.47 -9.11 1.57
C ALA A 105 -13.58 -9.99 2.85
N THR A 106 -13.51 -9.40 4.04
CA THR A 106 -13.27 -10.13 5.30
C THR A 106 -14.42 -10.05 6.31
N ASN A 107 -14.41 -10.95 7.31
CA ASN A 107 -15.54 -11.36 8.15
C ASN A 107 -15.71 -10.49 9.43
N ASP A 108 -16.90 -10.53 10.05
CA ASP A 108 -17.37 -9.55 11.06
C ASP A 108 -16.54 -9.42 12.34
N ILE A 109 -15.78 -10.45 12.76
CA ILE A 109 -15.09 -10.46 14.07
C ILE A 109 -13.85 -9.54 14.07
N LEU A 110 -13.14 -9.47 12.95
CA LEU A 110 -11.92 -8.68 12.79
C LEU A 110 -12.10 -7.46 11.88
N ASP A 111 -13.34 -7.11 11.49
CA ASP A 111 -13.62 -5.98 10.57
C ASP A 111 -12.96 -4.68 11.02
N ASN A 112 -13.01 -4.39 12.33
CA ASN A 112 -12.34 -3.22 12.89
C ASN A 112 -10.82 -3.23 12.67
N LYS A 113 -10.17 -4.40 12.81
CA LYS A 113 -8.72 -4.51 12.62
C LYS A 113 -8.33 -4.45 11.15
N PHE A 114 -9.12 -5.07 10.27
CA PHE A 114 -8.96 -4.92 8.83
C PHE A 114 -9.10 -3.47 8.38
N ARG A 115 -10.13 -2.78 8.89
CA ARG A 115 -10.37 -1.36 8.64
C ARG A 115 -9.21 -0.50 9.12
N GLN A 116 -8.72 -0.73 10.33
CA GLN A 116 -7.55 -0.02 10.88
C GLN A 116 -6.34 -0.19 9.97
N ILE A 117 -5.97 -1.42 9.59
CA ILE A 117 -4.81 -1.67 8.72
C ILE A 117 -5.00 -1.02 7.35
N TRP A 118 -6.23 -1.03 6.81
CA TRP A 118 -6.54 -0.37 5.55
C TRP A 118 -6.38 1.15 5.65
N GLU A 119 -6.93 1.78 6.69
CA GLU A 119 -6.83 3.22 6.93
C GLU A 119 -5.37 3.66 7.11
N GLU A 120 -4.59 2.92 7.91
CA GLU A 120 -3.15 3.14 8.09
C GLU A 120 -2.40 3.00 6.75
N SER A 121 -2.72 1.96 5.95
CA SER A 121 -2.09 1.76 4.64
C SER A 121 -2.41 2.89 3.66
N VAL A 122 -3.62 3.46 3.71
CA VAL A 122 -4.00 4.61 2.89
C VAL A 122 -3.25 5.88 3.31
N GLN A 123 -3.11 6.13 4.62
CA GLN A 123 -2.34 7.26 5.14
C GLN A 123 -0.86 7.15 4.71
N ILE A 124 -0.25 5.97 4.90
CA ILE A 124 1.13 5.70 4.51
C ILE A 124 1.30 5.82 2.99
N ALA A 125 0.33 5.36 2.18
CA ALA A 125 0.33 5.53 0.73
C ALA A 125 0.32 7.02 0.33
N ALA A 126 -0.51 7.82 0.98
CA ALA A 126 -0.61 9.25 0.72
C ALA A 126 0.71 9.98 1.02
N MET A 127 1.29 9.72 2.19
CA MET A 127 2.59 10.29 2.60
C MET A 127 3.72 9.82 1.70
N SER A 128 3.75 8.54 1.33
CA SER A 128 4.74 7.97 0.41
C SER A 128 4.71 8.65 -0.96
N ARG A 129 3.52 8.95 -1.48
CA ARG A 129 3.37 9.70 -2.74
C ARG A 129 3.95 11.10 -2.63
N VAL A 130 3.67 11.81 -1.55
CA VAL A 130 4.15 13.18 -1.33
C VAL A 130 5.68 13.20 -1.21
N LEU A 131 6.25 12.28 -0.44
CA LEU A 131 7.69 12.12 -0.27
C LEU A 131 8.40 11.93 -1.62
N ALA A 132 7.89 10.99 -2.42
CA ALA A 132 8.46 10.68 -3.73
C ALA A 132 8.19 11.79 -4.78
N ALA A 133 7.23 12.70 -4.56
CA ALA A 133 6.92 13.76 -5.52
C ALA A 133 8.07 14.76 -5.72
N ASN A 134 9.00 14.86 -4.75
CA ASN A 134 10.18 15.71 -4.82
C ASN A 134 11.45 14.93 -5.23
N MET A 135 11.31 13.68 -5.68
CA MET A 135 12.42 12.80 -6.06
C MET A 135 12.34 12.46 -7.54
N ASP A 136 13.34 12.89 -8.33
CA ASP A 136 13.35 12.71 -9.78
C ASP A 136 13.53 11.24 -10.21
N HIS A 137 14.09 10.40 -9.35
CA HIS A 137 14.41 8.99 -9.65
C HIS A 137 13.32 7.99 -9.25
N LEU A 138 12.29 8.41 -8.52
CA LEU A 138 11.16 7.57 -8.10
C LEU A 138 9.85 7.97 -8.77
N ASP A 139 9.04 6.98 -9.12
CA ASP A 139 7.67 7.22 -9.58
C ASP A 139 6.77 7.36 -8.35
N LYS A 140 6.23 8.56 -8.13
CA LYS A 140 5.42 8.86 -6.95
C LYS A 140 4.16 8.02 -6.83
N GLU A 141 3.59 7.55 -7.94
CA GLU A 141 2.42 6.66 -7.91
C GLU A 141 2.80 5.20 -7.66
N GLN A 142 4.01 4.79 -7.99
CA GLN A 142 4.59 3.54 -7.49
C GLN A 142 4.89 3.64 -5.99
N ALA A 143 5.35 4.78 -5.48
CA ALA A 143 5.54 5.01 -4.05
C ALA A 143 4.19 4.97 -3.29
N MET A 144 3.13 5.55 -3.86
CA MET A 144 1.78 5.43 -3.33
C MET A 144 1.34 3.96 -3.25
N LEU A 145 1.52 3.20 -4.34
CA LEU A 145 1.20 1.78 -4.38
C LEU A 145 2.02 0.98 -3.37
N ALA A 146 3.31 1.27 -3.22
CA ALA A 146 4.20 0.67 -2.23
C ALA A 146 3.65 0.86 -0.81
N GLY A 147 3.26 2.08 -0.45
CA GLY A 147 2.64 2.38 0.84
C GLY A 147 1.28 1.69 1.01
N LEU A 148 0.51 1.49 -0.06
CA LEU A 148 -0.79 0.83 0.06
C LEU A 148 -0.68 -0.68 0.29
N ILE A 149 0.33 -1.34 -0.29
CA ILE A 149 0.49 -2.79 -0.23
C ILE A 149 1.48 -3.26 0.84
N HIS A 150 2.13 -2.34 1.56
CA HIS A 150 3.23 -2.65 2.47
C HIS A 150 2.85 -3.71 3.52
N ASN A 151 1.62 -3.66 4.04
CA ASN A 151 1.13 -4.57 5.08
C ASN A 151 0.14 -5.63 4.56
N ILE A 152 0.17 -5.98 3.27
CA ILE A 152 -0.74 -6.97 2.68
C ILE A 152 -0.65 -8.34 3.37
N GLY A 153 0.51 -8.67 3.95
CA GLY A 153 0.73 -9.91 4.69
C GLY A 153 -0.06 -10.02 6.00
N ALA A 154 -0.61 -8.92 6.52
CA ALA A 154 -1.45 -8.96 7.71
C ALA A 154 -2.81 -9.63 7.44
N LEU A 155 -3.30 -9.62 6.20
CA LEU A 155 -4.60 -10.20 5.84
C LEU A 155 -4.70 -11.71 6.16
N PRO A 156 -3.81 -12.58 5.67
CA PRO A 156 -3.84 -13.99 6.04
C PRO A 156 -3.51 -14.25 7.52
N VAL A 157 -2.73 -13.37 8.17
CA VAL A 157 -2.46 -13.48 9.62
C VAL A 157 -3.76 -13.27 10.40
N LEU A 158 -4.53 -12.22 10.06
CA LEU A 158 -5.84 -11.97 10.65
C LEU A 158 -6.83 -13.11 10.37
N ALA A 159 -6.87 -13.61 9.14
CA ALA A 159 -7.72 -14.76 8.80
C ALA A 159 -7.39 -16.00 9.64
N MET A 160 -6.11 -16.24 9.97
CA MET A 160 -5.74 -17.31 10.90
C MET A 160 -6.12 -17.01 12.35
N ALA A 161 -5.98 -15.76 12.76
CA ALA A 161 -6.29 -15.30 14.11
C ALA A 161 -7.79 -15.47 14.46
N GLU A 162 -8.69 -15.46 13.48
CA GLU A 162 -10.13 -15.77 13.70
C GLU A 162 -10.37 -17.13 14.38
N SER A 163 -9.43 -18.08 14.23
CA SER A 163 -9.50 -19.41 14.85
C SER A 163 -8.74 -19.53 16.19
N HIS A 164 -8.22 -18.42 16.73
CA HIS A 164 -7.39 -18.39 17.93
C HIS A 164 -7.95 -17.39 18.96
N ASP A 165 -8.80 -17.86 19.88
CA ASP A 165 -9.46 -17.02 20.89
C ASP A 165 -8.48 -16.13 21.68
N GLU A 166 -7.29 -16.63 22.02
CA GLU A 166 -6.25 -15.86 22.73
C GLU A 166 -5.80 -14.60 21.97
N LEU A 167 -5.78 -14.64 20.63
CA LEU A 167 -5.44 -13.49 19.78
C LEU A 167 -6.61 -12.52 19.60
N LEU A 168 -7.85 -13.01 19.69
CA LEU A 168 -9.03 -12.16 19.62
C LEU A 168 -9.23 -11.36 20.92
N GLU A 169 -8.79 -11.91 22.05
CA GLU A 169 -8.92 -11.28 23.37
C GLU A 169 -7.74 -10.34 23.73
N ASP A 170 -6.57 -10.50 23.10
CA ASP A 170 -5.38 -9.67 23.35
C ASP A 170 -4.89 -8.97 22.07
N ALA A 171 -5.38 -7.74 21.88
CA ALA A 171 -5.01 -6.91 20.73
C ALA A 171 -3.50 -6.64 20.62
N ARG A 172 -2.77 -6.53 21.75
CA ARG A 172 -1.32 -6.27 21.72
C ARG A 172 -0.55 -7.49 21.26
N GLU A 173 -0.99 -8.67 21.68
CA GLU A 173 -0.39 -9.91 21.23
C GLU A 173 -0.67 -10.15 19.74
N LEU A 174 -1.87 -9.82 19.26
CA LEU A 174 -2.19 -9.86 17.84
C LEU A 174 -1.31 -8.92 17.02
N ASP A 175 -1.10 -7.69 17.47
CA ASP A 175 -0.22 -6.72 16.81
C ASP A 175 1.22 -7.23 16.73
N ARG A 176 1.74 -7.77 17.84
CA ARG A 176 3.08 -8.38 17.86
C ARG A 176 3.22 -9.51 16.85
N VAL A 177 2.21 -10.39 16.76
CA VAL A 177 2.22 -11.51 15.80
C VAL A 177 2.13 -11.00 14.35
N ILE A 178 1.33 -9.98 14.08
CA ILE A 178 1.25 -9.35 12.76
C ILE A 178 2.60 -8.76 12.39
N GLU A 179 3.21 -7.93 13.25
CA GLU A 179 4.51 -7.29 12.98
C GLU A 179 5.63 -8.31 12.72
N ALA A 180 5.64 -9.44 13.42
CA ALA A 180 6.65 -10.48 13.26
C ALA A 180 6.51 -11.27 11.93
N ILE A 181 5.28 -11.43 11.43
CA ILE A 181 4.96 -12.43 10.39
C ILE A 181 4.52 -11.80 9.08
N ALA A 182 3.73 -10.73 9.13
CA ALA A 182 3.20 -10.04 7.96
C ALA A 182 4.29 -9.63 6.95
N PRO A 183 5.51 -9.19 7.34
CA PRO A 183 6.52 -8.82 6.36
C PRO A 183 6.92 -9.97 5.42
N GLN A 184 7.20 -11.14 5.99
CA GLN A 184 7.61 -12.32 5.23
C GLN A 184 6.48 -12.86 4.36
N VAL A 185 5.25 -12.87 4.89
CA VAL A 185 4.07 -13.34 4.15
C VAL A 185 3.70 -12.37 3.04
N GLY A 186 3.75 -11.07 3.32
CA GLY A 186 3.46 -10.00 2.36
C GLY A 186 4.40 -10.03 1.17
N GLN A 187 5.70 -10.21 1.41
CA GLN A 187 6.67 -10.38 0.33
C GLN A 187 6.29 -11.55 -0.59
N ARG A 188 5.97 -12.72 -0.03
CA ARG A 188 5.59 -13.91 -0.80
C ARG A 188 4.32 -13.68 -1.62
N ILE A 189 3.31 -13.01 -1.06
CA ILE A 189 2.08 -12.67 -1.78
C ILE A 189 2.40 -11.79 -2.99
N LEU A 190 3.20 -10.74 -2.80
CA LEU A 190 3.55 -9.82 -3.88
C LEU A 190 4.41 -10.49 -4.96
N GLU A 191 5.34 -11.37 -4.58
CA GLU A 191 6.12 -12.17 -5.53
C GLU A 191 5.24 -13.16 -6.32
N MET A 192 4.29 -13.81 -5.66
CA MET A 192 3.31 -14.69 -6.31
C MET A 192 2.41 -13.93 -7.30
N TRP A 193 2.16 -12.63 -7.05
CA TRP A 193 1.43 -11.75 -7.95
C TRP A 193 2.33 -11.04 -8.98
N ASP A 194 3.57 -11.53 -9.17
CA ASP A 194 4.60 -10.96 -10.06
C ASP A 194 4.81 -9.44 -9.90
N PHE A 195 4.66 -8.89 -8.68
CA PHE A 195 5.04 -7.51 -8.45
C PHE A 195 6.57 -7.35 -8.60
N PRO A 196 7.05 -6.19 -9.08
CA PRO A 196 8.48 -5.98 -9.24
C PRO A 196 9.20 -6.08 -7.90
N PRO A 197 10.47 -6.55 -7.88
CA PRO A 197 11.25 -6.69 -6.64
C PRO A 197 11.37 -5.39 -5.83
N SER A 198 11.29 -4.23 -6.49
CA SER A 198 11.29 -2.92 -5.85
C SER A 198 10.06 -2.67 -4.98
N LEU A 199 8.93 -3.33 -5.26
CA LEU A 199 7.70 -3.24 -4.48
C LEU A 199 7.56 -4.41 -3.48
N SER A 200 7.91 -5.64 -3.87
CA SER A 200 7.82 -6.78 -2.94
C SER A 200 8.78 -6.64 -1.75
N ARG A 201 9.94 -6.02 -1.96
CA ARG A 201 10.91 -5.71 -0.88
C ARG A 201 10.35 -4.78 0.19
N VAL A 202 9.43 -3.89 -0.18
CA VAL A 202 8.78 -2.96 0.75
C VAL A 202 8.03 -3.74 1.82
N ALA A 203 7.21 -4.72 1.41
CA ALA A 203 6.49 -5.57 2.36
C ALA A 203 7.43 -6.31 3.30
N ALA A 204 8.60 -6.75 2.82
CA ALA A 204 9.58 -7.45 3.65
C ALA A 204 10.32 -6.55 4.66
N ASN A 205 10.47 -5.25 4.40
CA ASN A 205 11.43 -4.40 5.11
C ASN A 205 10.84 -3.11 5.71
N PHE A 206 9.54 -2.82 5.56
CA PHE A 206 8.95 -1.59 6.10
C PHE A 206 9.03 -1.45 7.64
N LEU A 207 9.29 -2.54 8.36
CA LEU A 207 9.55 -2.56 9.81
C LEU A 207 11.05 -2.67 10.15
N ASN A 208 11.91 -2.95 9.17
CA ASN A 208 13.33 -3.18 9.38
C ASN A 208 14.09 -1.85 9.39
N LEU A 209 14.17 -1.20 10.56
CA LEU A 209 14.83 0.09 10.75
C LEU A 209 16.35 0.08 10.45
N GLU A 210 16.95 -1.11 10.32
CA GLU A 210 18.35 -1.29 9.96
C GLU A 210 18.53 -1.57 8.46
N TYR A 211 17.45 -1.49 7.66
CA TYR A 211 17.50 -1.68 6.22
C TYR A 211 18.49 -0.72 5.58
N THR A 212 19.45 -1.28 4.84
CA THR A 212 20.47 -0.53 4.11
C THR A 212 20.67 -1.12 2.72
N HIS A 213 21.00 -0.25 1.78
CA HIS A 213 21.35 -0.62 0.41
C HIS A 213 22.18 0.48 -0.24
N ASP A 214 22.82 0.15 -1.36
CA ASP A 214 23.58 1.11 -2.15
C ASP A 214 22.65 2.04 -2.96
N GLY A 215 23.09 3.28 -3.17
CA GLY A 215 22.40 4.28 -4.00
C GLY A 215 21.45 5.21 -3.24
N GLU A 216 20.70 5.99 -4.02
CA GLU A 216 19.67 6.94 -3.56
C GLU A 216 18.50 6.23 -2.86
N ALA A 217 17.59 6.99 -2.25
CA ALA A 217 16.43 6.41 -1.55
C ALA A 217 15.60 5.49 -2.47
N ASP A 218 15.20 4.32 -1.99
CA ASP A 218 14.25 3.44 -2.68
C ASP A 218 12.85 3.47 -2.04
N TYR A 219 11.91 2.68 -2.58
CA TYR A 219 10.55 2.66 -2.05
C TYR A 219 10.46 2.12 -0.61
N VAL A 220 11.42 1.34 -0.15
CA VAL A 220 11.48 0.87 1.25
C VAL A 220 11.79 2.05 2.16
N ASP A 221 12.75 2.90 1.79
CA ASP A 221 13.08 4.10 2.56
C ASP A 221 11.87 5.04 2.65
N ILE A 222 11.18 5.27 1.54
CA ILE A 222 10.01 6.15 1.48
C ILE A 222 8.88 5.66 2.38
N VAL A 223 8.54 4.37 2.29
CA VAL A 223 7.46 3.79 3.08
C VAL A 223 7.83 3.73 4.57
N GLN A 224 9.10 3.47 4.91
CA GLN A 224 9.56 3.53 6.29
C GLN A 224 9.42 4.93 6.89
N VAL A 225 9.86 5.96 6.16
CA VAL A 225 9.74 7.36 6.62
C VAL A 225 8.26 7.75 6.75
N ALA A 226 7.43 7.45 5.74
CA ALA A 226 5.99 7.69 5.79
C ALA A 226 5.31 7.02 6.99
N ARG A 227 5.65 5.77 7.29
CA ARG A 227 5.12 5.04 8.45
C ARG A 227 5.52 5.69 9.77
N LEU A 228 6.80 6.02 9.93
CA LEU A 228 7.30 6.60 11.18
C LEU A 228 6.73 8.00 11.42
N GLU A 229 6.58 8.80 10.37
CA GLU A 229 5.90 10.09 10.44
C GLU A 229 4.41 9.94 10.78
N ALA A 230 3.69 8.96 10.22
CA ALA A 230 2.31 8.67 10.62
C ALA A 230 2.23 8.31 12.11
N GLN A 231 3.13 7.45 12.59
CA GLN A 231 3.21 7.06 13.99
C GLN A 231 3.52 8.24 14.92
N MET A 232 4.41 9.15 14.54
CA MET A 232 4.74 10.37 15.30
C MET A 232 3.53 11.30 15.44
N ASN A 233 2.65 11.34 14.45
CA ASN A 233 1.45 12.17 14.49
C ASN A 233 0.38 11.60 15.43
N ASP A 234 0.36 10.28 15.61
CA ASP A 234 -0.61 9.59 16.48
C ASP A 234 -0.10 9.41 17.92
N ASP A 235 1.22 9.33 18.14
CA ASP A 235 1.84 9.09 19.44
C ASP A 235 2.74 10.26 19.88
N SER A 236 2.23 11.07 20.82
CA SER A 236 2.97 12.21 21.37
C SER A 236 4.21 11.82 22.18
N ASP A 237 4.32 10.56 22.61
CA ASP A 237 5.44 10.04 23.39
C ASP A 237 6.52 9.37 22.49
N PHE A 238 6.35 9.41 21.16
CA PHE A 238 7.32 8.85 20.22
C PHE A 238 8.71 9.51 20.37
N ASP A 239 9.75 8.69 20.56
CA ASP A 239 11.12 9.17 20.70
C ASP A 239 11.71 9.59 19.34
N THR A 240 11.52 10.85 18.97
CA THR A 240 12.05 11.41 17.71
C THR A 240 13.58 11.46 17.64
N SER A 241 14.29 11.26 18.76
CA SER A 241 15.76 11.26 18.78
C SER A 241 16.40 10.08 18.04
N ILE A 242 15.62 9.04 17.74
CA ILE A 242 16.07 7.87 16.98
C ILE A 242 16.13 8.14 15.47
N LEU A 243 15.29 9.04 14.96
CA LEU A 243 15.08 9.26 13.52
C LEU A 243 16.36 9.59 12.74
N PRO A 244 17.27 10.48 13.21
CA PRO A 244 18.51 10.76 12.47
C PRO A 244 19.46 9.55 12.35
N ARG A 245 19.22 8.47 13.12
CA ARG A 245 20.01 7.23 13.06
C ARG A 245 19.42 6.19 12.09
N ILE A 246 18.18 6.39 11.65
CA ILE A 246 17.50 5.48 10.74
C ILE A 246 18.01 5.77 9.31
N PRO A 247 18.58 4.79 8.59
CA PRO A 247 19.13 5.00 7.25
C PRO A 247 18.14 5.64 6.26
N ALA A 248 16.86 5.27 6.36
CA ALA A 248 15.80 5.80 5.51
C ALA A 248 15.64 7.33 5.64
N PHE A 249 15.66 7.89 6.86
CA PHE A 249 15.59 9.35 7.07
C PHE A 249 16.79 10.08 6.46
N VAL A 250 17.99 9.50 6.61
CA VAL A 250 19.22 10.04 6.03
C VAL A 250 19.14 10.07 4.49
N LYS A 251 18.61 9.01 3.88
CA LYS A 251 18.49 8.89 2.42
C LYS A 251 17.39 9.76 1.82
N VAL A 252 16.23 9.83 2.48
CA VAL A 252 15.10 10.66 2.05
C VAL A 252 15.44 12.15 2.20
N GLY A 253 16.40 12.50 3.07
CA GLY A 253 16.89 13.86 3.23
C GLY A 253 15.90 14.76 3.97
N LEU A 254 14.95 14.18 4.71
CA LEU A 254 14.09 14.91 5.62
C LEU A 254 14.83 15.18 6.93
N GLU A 255 14.81 16.44 7.35
CA GLU A 255 15.25 16.78 8.70
C GLU A 255 14.22 16.19 9.69
N PRO A 256 14.65 15.48 10.75
CA PRO A 256 13.77 14.84 11.74
C PRO A 256 12.76 15.77 12.45
N GLU A 257 12.93 17.07 12.31
CA GLU A 257 12.11 18.13 12.90
C GLU A 257 11.02 18.63 11.95
N VAL A 258 11.06 18.23 10.66
CA VAL A 258 10.09 18.64 9.64
C VAL A 258 8.97 17.62 9.59
N ASN A 259 7.81 17.98 10.15
CA ASN A 259 6.60 17.22 9.96
C ASN A 259 6.08 17.43 8.53
N ILE A 260 5.99 16.36 7.74
CA ILE A 260 5.56 16.43 6.34
C ILE A 260 4.17 17.04 6.20
N ILE A 261 3.29 16.80 7.17
CA ILE A 261 1.90 17.30 7.16
C ILE A 261 1.85 18.82 7.33
N GLU A 262 2.87 19.43 7.95
CA GLU A 262 2.96 20.88 8.14
C GLU A 262 3.45 21.62 6.88
N ILE A 263 3.90 20.90 5.85
CA ILE A 263 4.31 21.50 4.58
C ILE A 263 3.08 22.03 3.83
N GLU A 264 3.14 23.29 3.38
CA GLU A 264 2.03 23.95 2.69
C GLU A 264 1.57 23.16 1.45
N GLY A 265 0.27 22.84 1.39
CA GLY A 265 -0.34 22.06 0.30
C GLY A 265 -0.20 20.54 0.43
N VAL A 266 0.67 20.03 1.31
CA VAL A 266 0.84 18.58 1.52
C VAL A 266 -0.35 17.98 2.26
N ALA A 267 -0.86 18.64 3.30
CA ALA A 267 -2.04 18.18 4.02
C ALA A 267 -3.27 18.05 3.09
N ASP A 268 -3.46 19.01 2.18
CA ASP A 268 -4.53 18.95 1.18
C ASP A 268 -4.34 17.77 0.22
N ASP A 269 -3.10 17.53 -0.23
CA ASP A 269 -2.77 16.40 -1.11
C ASP A 269 -3.03 15.05 -0.41
N ILE A 270 -2.62 14.91 0.85
CA ILE A 270 -2.88 13.72 1.67
C ILE A 270 -4.37 13.49 1.82
N GLN A 271 -5.12 14.52 2.23
CA GLN A 271 -6.57 14.42 2.41
C GLN A 271 -7.29 14.02 1.11
N ASN A 272 -6.85 14.57 -0.03
CA ASN A 272 -7.42 14.22 -1.33
C ASN A 272 -7.17 12.75 -1.70
N ILE A 273 -6.02 12.17 -1.34
CA ILE A 273 -5.71 10.75 -1.55
C ILE A 273 -6.53 9.88 -0.60
N GLU A 274 -6.63 10.26 0.67
CA GLU A 274 -7.42 9.52 1.67
C GLU A 274 -8.89 9.42 1.24
N VAL A 275 -9.50 10.53 0.83
CA VAL A 275 -10.87 10.54 0.28
C VAL A 275 -10.96 9.63 -0.96
N MET A 276 -9.91 9.55 -1.77
CA MET A 276 -9.84 8.68 -2.95
C MET A 276 -9.76 7.18 -2.63
N PHE A 277 -9.48 6.77 -1.40
CA PHE A 277 -9.45 5.35 -1.02
C PHE A 277 -10.47 4.98 0.06
N LEU A 278 -10.88 5.93 0.90
CA LEU A 278 -11.78 5.70 2.03
C LEU A 278 -13.26 5.97 1.71
N SER A 279 -13.57 6.78 0.69
CA SER A 279 -14.97 7.00 0.24
C SER A 279 -15.52 5.79 -0.50
#